data_AF-A0A9P8JJ32-F1
#
_entry.id   AF-A0A9P8JJ32-F1
#
_cell.length_a   1.000
_cell.length_b   1.000
_cell.length_c   1.000
_cell.angle_alpha   90.00
_cell.angle_beta   90.00
_cell.angle_gamma   90.00
#
_symmetry.space_group_name_H-M   'P 1'
#
loop_
_entity.id
_entity.type
_entity.pdbx_description
1 polymer ?
#
loop_
_entity_poly.entity_id
_entity_poly.type
_entity_poly.pdbx_seq_one_letter_code
_entity_poly.pdbx_strand_id
1 'polypeptide(L)' 'MKLVTILSGVVSLAATILAYSNPLPCSGTCGNAHDPSLIRRTSDGTYFRFSTGGGIAVHTASSAQGPWVYKGQVLP' A
#
# COMPACT_ATOMS: atom_id res chain seq x y z
N MET A 1 -34.37 -24.01 -9.38
CA MET A 1 -33.73 -23.22 -10.47
C MET A 1 -33.75 -21.72 -10.17
N LYS A 2 -34.91 -21.06 -9.98
CA LYS A 2 -35.00 -19.61 -9.70
C LYS A 2 -34.22 -19.12 -8.45
N LEU A 3 -34.27 -19.88 -7.35
CA LEU A 3 -33.57 -19.51 -6.11
C LEU A 3 -32.04 -19.50 -6.27
N VAL A 4 -31.49 -20.46 -7.01
CA VAL A 4 -30.05 -20.55 -7.31
C VAL A 4 -29.62 -19.36 -8.17
N THR A 5 -30.41 -19.00 -9.18
CA THR A 5 -30.13 -17.83 -10.04
C THR A 5 -30.13 -16.52 -9.25
N ILE A 6 -31.08 -16.34 -8.33
CA ILE A 6 -31.13 -15.15 -7.46
C ILE A 6 -29.91 -15.11 -6.54
N LEU A 7 -29.56 -16.25 -5.92
CA LEU A 7 -28.42 -16.32 -5.02
C LEU A 7 -27.10 -16.02 -5.74
N SER A 8 -26.90 -16.58 -6.93
CA SER A 8 -25.73 -16.29 -7.78
C SER A 8 -25.66 -14.80 -8.18
N GLY A 9 -26.80 -14.18 -8.48
CA GLY A 9 -26.87 -12.74 -8.79
C GLY A 9 -26.47 -11.86 -7.60
N VAL A 10 -26.99 -12.17 -6.40
CA VAL A 10 -26.67 -11.43 -5.16
C VAL A 10 -25.19 -11.57 -4.79
N VAL A 11 -24.62 -12.77 -4.88
CA VAL A 11 -23.19 -13.01 -4.59
C VAL A 11 -22.30 -12.24 -5.57
N SER A 12 -22.65 -12.22 -6.85
CA SER A 12 -21.90 -11.49 -7.88
C SER A 12 -21.90 -9.98 -7.62
N LEU A 13 -23.05 -9.42 -7.20
CA LEU A 13 -23.16 -8.01 -6.85
C LEU A 13 -22.39 -7.67 -5.56
N ALA A 14 -22.47 -8.51 -4.53
CA ALA A 14 -21.71 -8.32 -3.30
C ALA A 14 -20.18 -8.36 -3.52
N ALA A 15 -19.70 -9.23 -4.42
CA ALA A 15 -18.29 -9.31 -4.78
C ALA A 15 -17.76 -8.00 -5.41
N THR A 16 -18.58 -7.30 -6.19
CA THR A 16 -18.18 -6.01 -6.79
C THR A 16 -18.07 -4.88 -5.78
N ILE A 17 -18.82 -4.92 -4.68
CA ILE A 17 -18.77 -3.91 -3.61
C ILE A 17 -17.49 -4.11 -2.77
N LEU A 18 -17.06 -5.36 -2.57
CA LEU A 18 -15.84 -5.69 -1.83
C LEU A 18 -14.56 -5.63 -2.66
N ALA A 19 -14.67 -5.43 -3.98
CA ALA A 19 -13.52 -5.40 -4.87
C ALA A 19 -12.60 -4.19 -4.61
N TYR A 20 -13.13 -3.10 -4.06
CA TYR A 20 -12.35 -1.91 -3.70
C TYR A 20 -12.04 -1.92 -2.21
N SER A 21 -10.85 -2.39 -1.87
CA SER A 21 -10.36 -2.31 -0.49
C SER A 21 -10.15 -0.85 -0.10
N ASN A 22 -10.51 -0.49 1.14
CA ASN A 22 -10.02 0.75 1.74
C ASN A 22 -8.48 0.79 1.68
N PRO A 23 -7.86 1.98 1.69
CA PRO A 23 -6.42 2.08 1.85
C PRO A 23 -5.95 1.23 3.03
N LEU A 24 -4.88 0.48 2.83
CA LEU A 24 -4.29 -0.32 3.89
C LEU A 24 -3.84 0.60 5.03
N PRO A 25 -3.91 0.15 6.31
CA PRO A 25 -3.47 0.96 7.43
C PRO A 25 -2.00 1.35 7.25
N CYS A 26 -1.64 2.55 7.72
CA CYS A 26 -0.27 3.03 7.74
C CYS A 26 0.19 3.25 9.18
N SER A 27 1.43 2.83 9.47
CA SER A 27 2.09 3.05 10.76
C SER A 27 3.51 3.61 10.56
N GLY A 28 4.08 4.23 11.62
CA GLY A 28 5.37 4.91 11.57
C GLY A 28 5.31 6.27 10.86
N THR A 29 6.32 6.62 10.07
CA THR A 29 6.38 7.88 9.32
C THR A 29 5.48 7.84 8.08
N CYS A 30 4.18 8.04 8.28
CA CYS A 30 3.19 8.07 7.20
C CYS A 30 3.18 9.41 6.43
N GLY A 31 3.57 10.51 7.08
CA GLY A 31 3.77 11.81 6.42
C GLY A 31 5.04 11.88 5.57
N ASN A 32 5.25 12.99 4.86
CA ASN A 32 6.39 13.19 3.95
C ASN A 32 6.46 12.11 2.85
N ALA A 33 5.29 11.79 2.29
CA ALA A 33 5.07 10.76 1.27
C ALA A 33 4.49 11.34 -0.02
N HIS A 34 4.86 12.57 -0.38
CA HIS A 34 4.40 13.22 -1.60
C HIS A 34 4.98 12.48 -2.83
N ASP A 35 4.13 12.18 -3.81
CA ASP A 35 4.45 11.41 -5.03
C ASP A 35 5.28 10.13 -4.75
N PRO A 36 4.76 9.18 -3.97
CA PRO A 36 5.57 8.06 -3.49
C PRO A 36 5.89 7.07 -4.61
N SER A 37 7.15 6.66 -4.70
CA SER A 37 7.58 5.46 -5.44
C SER A 37 7.93 4.36 -4.46
N LEU A 38 7.41 3.15 -4.69
CA LEU A 38 7.57 2.01 -3.78
C LEU A 38 8.21 0.81 -4.49
N ILE A 39 9.28 0.28 -3.91
CA ILE A 39 9.87 -0.99 -4.34
C ILE A 39 9.99 -1.96 -3.17
N ARG A 40 10.01 -3.26 -3.45
CA ARG A 40 10.39 -4.30 -2.49
C ARG A 40 11.66 -4.98 -2.97
N ARG A 41 12.72 -4.92 -2.18
CA ARG A 41 13.98 -5.57 -2.50
C ARG A 41 13.81 -7.08 -2.41
N THR A 42 14.21 -7.81 -3.44
CA THR A 42 14.02 -9.26 -3.53
C THR A 42 14.89 -10.05 -2.56
N SER A 43 16.09 -9.56 -2.24
CA SER A 43 17.08 -10.29 -1.42
C SER A 43 16.70 -10.41 0.06
N ASP A 44 15.97 -9.43 0.60
CA ASP A 44 15.63 -9.35 2.03
C ASP A 44 14.14 -9.02 2.29
N GLY A 45 13.36 -8.78 1.23
CA GLY A 45 11.95 -8.45 1.34
C GLY A 45 11.65 -7.05 1.88
N THR A 46 12.66 -6.20 2.09
CA THR A 46 12.49 -4.85 2.63
C THR A 46 11.80 -3.95 1.61
N TYR A 47 10.81 -3.21 2.08
CA TYR A 47 10.16 -2.16 1.31
C TYR A 47 10.95 -0.86 1.42
N PHE A 48 11.13 -0.17 0.29
CA PHE A 48 11.69 1.17 0.20
C PHE A 48 10.65 2.09 -0.41
N ARG A 49 10.36 3.20 0.28
CA ARG A 49 9.53 4.29 -0.21
C ARG A 49 10.39 5.52 -0.43
N PHE A 50 10.33 6.05 -1.64
CA PHE A 50 10.97 7.29 -2.05
C PHE A 50 9.88 8.35 -2.25
N SER A 51 10.09 9.54 -1.72
CA SER A 51 9.10 10.63 -1.78
C SER A 51 9.73 11.93 -2.26
N THR A 52 8.97 12.74 -3.00
CA THR A 52 9.35 14.11 -3.38
C THR A 52 9.62 14.97 -2.15
N GLY A 53 10.66 15.82 -2.23
CA GLY A 53 11.04 16.80 -1.20
C GLY A 53 12.45 16.59 -0.66
N GLY A 54 13.15 17.70 -0.36
CA GLY A 54 14.46 17.73 0.32
C GLY A 54 15.48 16.72 -0.21
N GLY A 55 15.72 16.60 -1.52
CA GLY A 55 16.71 15.63 -2.00
C GLY A 55 16.24 14.16 -2.02
N ILE A 56 14.92 13.92 -2.07
CA ILE A 56 14.27 12.59 -2.17
C ILE A 56 14.35 11.81 -0.86
N ALA A 57 13.32 11.93 -0.04
CA ALA A 57 13.24 11.25 1.25
C ALA A 57 13.10 9.73 1.08
N VAL A 58 13.91 8.97 1.83
CA VAL A 58 13.91 7.51 1.82
C VAL A 58 13.34 6.99 3.13
N HIS A 59 12.38 6.08 3.03
CA HIS A 59 11.82 5.35 4.17
C HIS A 59 11.86 3.85 3.90
N THR A 60 12.03 3.05 4.96
CA THR A 60 12.00 1.58 4.87
C THR A 60 10.98 0.96 5.80
N ALA A 61 10.45 -0.20 5.43
CA ALA A 61 9.59 -1.01 6.27
C ALA A 61 9.73 -2.51 5.93
N SER A 62 9.40 -3.40 6.87
CA SER A 62 9.28 -4.84 6.62
C SER A 62 7.95 -5.23 5.98
N SER A 63 6.95 -4.34 6.01
CA SER A 63 5.64 -4.50 5.40
C SER A 63 5.24 -3.22 4.66
N ALA A 64 4.39 -3.34 3.63
CA ALA A 64 3.80 -2.20 2.92
C ALA A 64 2.93 -1.29 3.83
N GLN A 65 2.45 -1.80 4.98
CA GLN A 65 1.70 -1.02 5.98
C GLN A 65 2.61 -0.26 6.98
N GLY A 66 3.92 -0.39 6.83
CA GLY A 66 4.89 0.10 7.82
C GLY A 66 5.19 -0.94 8.91
N PRO A 67 5.76 -0.51 10.06
CA PRO A 67 6.07 0.88 10.40
C PRO A 67 7.14 1.47 9.49
N TRP A 68 6.85 2.59 8.83
CA TRP A 68 7.79 3.29 7.98
C TRP A 68 8.83 4.02 8.83
N VAL A 69 10.12 3.78 8.53
CA VAL A 69 11.24 4.40 9.23
C VAL A 69 12.03 5.25 8.27
N TYR A 70 12.23 6.53 8.58
CA TYR A 70 13.06 7.44 7.79
C TYR A 70 14.54 7.00 7.82
N LYS A 71 15.19 7.02 6.65
CA LYS A 71 16.59 6.60 6.45
C LYS A 71 17.48 7.71 5.90
N GLY A 72 16.94 8.92 5.72
CA GLY A 72 17.65 10.05 5.12
C GLY A 72 17.13 10.39 3.74
N GLN A 73 17.95 11.09 2.98
CA GLN A 73 17.66 11.57 1.63
C GLN A 73 18.70 11.04 0.65
N VAL A 74 18.34 10.94 -0.63
CA VAL A 74 19.24 10.47 -1.68
C VAL A 74 20.29 11.53 -2.02
N LEU A 75 19.87 12.79 -2.10
CA LEU A 75 20.71 13.93 -2.44
C LEU A 75 20.97 14.77 -1.17
N PRO A 76 22.23 15.01 -0.79
CA PRO A 76 22.61 15.82 0.36
C PRO A 76 22.49 17.32 0.13
#